data_AF-A0A2V9D7C6-F1
#
_entry.id   AF-A0A2V9D7C6-F1
#
_cell.length_a   1.000
_cell.length_b   1.000
_cell.length_c   1.000
_cell.angle_alpha   90.00
_cell.angle_beta   90.00
_cell.angle_gamma   90.00
#
_symmetry.space_group_name_H-M   'P 1'
#
loop_
_entity.id
_entity.type
_entity.pdbx_description
1 polymer ?
#
loop_
_entity_poly.entity_id
_entity_poly.type
_entity_poly.pdbx_seq_one_letter_code
_entity_poly.pdbx_strand_id
1 'polypeptide(L)'
;MTAETSRIEAFADGVFAIAITLLILEIKIPPAGSGSLSRELLSQWPSYLSFLISFAFIGIMWINHHRLFTHIARADDVLLILNLLLLLGVIVVPFPTAVLATHLGETDQRAALILYNATYVFIAVVFNLLWRYASSAKRRLLANDVDSASVQRISRQYMLGPVFYLVCLGLSWLSAPASLTLSFALACFFALPPHVVASKRK
;
A
#
# COMPACT_ATOMS: atom_id res chain seq x y z
N MET A 1 -3.89 -21.99 9.90
CA MET A 1 -3.61 -21.92 8.45
C MET A 1 -3.43 -23.32 7.90
N THR A 2 -3.95 -23.57 6.70
CA THR A 2 -3.69 -24.83 5.99
C THR A 2 -2.33 -24.72 5.27
N ALA A 3 -1.73 -25.85 4.90
CA ALA A 3 -0.45 -25.86 4.18
C ALA A 3 -0.51 -25.08 2.85
N GLU A 4 -1.69 -25.00 2.23
CA GLU A 4 -1.89 -24.28 0.97
C GLU A 4 -1.83 -22.76 1.14
N THR A 5 -2.53 -22.18 2.13
CA THR A 5 -2.50 -20.72 2.34
C THR A 5 -1.12 -20.24 2.78
N SER A 6 -0.41 -21.05 3.57
CA SER A 6 0.96 -20.75 4.00
C SER A 6 1.94 -20.57 2.84
N ARG A 7 1.80 -21.34 1.75
CA ARG A 7 2.65 -21.17 0.55
C ARG A 7 2.37 -19.88 -0.19
N ILE A 8 1.10 -19.46 -0.24
CA ILE A 8 0.67 -18.21 -0.88
C ILE A 8 1.23 -17.02 -0.09
N GLU A 9 1.12 -17.08 1.24
CA GLU A 9 1.68 -16.07 2.15
C GLU A 9 3.20 -15.98 2.01
N ALA A 10 3.92 -17.11 2.02
CA ALA A 10 5.37 -17.11 1.86
C ALA A 10 5.84 -16.52 0.51
N PHE A 11 5.10 -16.79 -0.57
CA PHE A 11 5.38 -16.16 -1.87
C PHE A 11 5.13 -14.65 -1.83
N ALA A 12 4.01 -14.22 -1.26
CA ALA A 12 3.68 -12.81 -1.10
C ALA A 12 4.72 -12.08 -0.25
N ASP A 13 5.14 -12.65 0.88
CA ASP A 13 6.17 -12.11 1.77
C ASP A 13 7.48 -11.85 1.03
N GLY A 14 7.91 -12.80 0.19
CA GLY A 14 9.09 -12.63 -0.65
C GLY A 14 8.95 -11.46 -1.63
N VAL A 15 7.78 -11.32 -2.27
CA VAL A 15 7.51 -10.21 -3.19
C VAL A 15 7.46 -8.87 -2.46
N PHE A 16 6.80 -8.79 -1.31
CA PHE A 16 6.77 -7.59 -0.47
C PHE A 16 8.19 -7.19 -0.02
N ALA A 17 9.01 -8.14 0.43
CA ALA A 17 10.37 -7.89 0.86
C ALA A 17 11.24 -7.31 -0.27
N ILE A 18 11.14 -7.87 -1.49
CA ILE A 18 11.84 -7.34 -2.66
C ILE A 18 11.34 -5.94 -3.00
N ALA A 19 10.03 -5.72 -3.06
CA ALA A 19 9.47 -4.40 -3.39
C ALA A 19 9.91 -3.31 -2.40
N ILE A 20 9.91 -3.62 -1.09
CA ILE A 20 10.38 -2.70 -0.04
C ILE A 20 11.87 -2.38 -0.21
N THR A 21 12.70 -3.41 -0.45
CA THR A 21 14.15 -3.22 -0.55
C THR A 21 14.57 -2.49 -1.82
N LEU A 22 13.84 -2.63 -2.93
CA LEU A 22 14.12 -1.88 -4.16
C LEU A 22 13.92 -0.37 -3.99
N LEU A 23 13.09 0.09 -3.04
CA LEU A 23 12.89 1.52 -2.80
C LEU A 23 14.19 2.26 -2.45
N ILE A 24 15.15 1.59 -1.78
CA ILE A 24 16.41 2.24 -1.38
C ILE A 24 17.25 2.64 -2.59
N LEU A 25 17.07 1.96 -3.73
CA LEU A 25 17.82 2.24 -4.94
C LEU A 25 17.48 3.61 -5.53
N GLU A 26 16.37 4.22 -5.12
CA GLU A 26 15.97 5.56 -5.58
C GLU A 26 16.67 6.69 -4.85
N ILE A 27 17.33 6.40 -3.72
CA ILE A 27 18.23 7.35 -3.07
C ILE A 27 19.60 7.25 -3.76
N LYS A 28 19.88 8.19 -4.66
CA LYS A 28 21.09 8.15 -5.49
C LYS A 28 22.29 8.76 -4.76
N ILE A 29 23.46 8.19 -4.99
CA ILE A 29 24.72 8.77 -4.49
C ILE A 29 25.02 10.01 -5.34
N PRO A 30 25.30 11.19 -4.73
CA PRO A 30 25.70 12.36 -5.49
C PRO A 30 26.98 12.11 -6.31
N PRO A 31 27.11 12.67 -7.52
CA PRO A 31 28.33 12.52 -8.33
C PRO A 31 29.57 13.05 -7.61
N ALA A 32 30.73 12.40 -7.83
CA ALA A 32 31.98 12.94 -7.31
C ALA A 32 32.32 14.28 -8.00
N GLY A 33 32.61 15.31 -7.20
CA GLY A 33 33.11 16.60 -7.71
C GLY A 33 32.06 17.65 -8.09
N SER A 34 30.76 17.42 -7.83
CA SER A 34 29.67 18.37 -8.17
C SER A 34 29.52 19.57 -7.21
N GLY A 35 30.37 19.64 -6.18
CA GLY A 35 30.44 20.79 -5.27
C GLY A 35 30.46 20.37 -3.81
N SER A 36 29.65 21.05 -2.99
CA SER A 36 29.55 20.77 -1.57
C SER A 36 28.63 19.57 -1.35
N LEU A 37 29.21 18.43 -0.96
CA LEU A 37 28.50 17.18 -0.66
C LEU A 37 27.30 17.41 0.29
N SER A 38 27.43 18.28 1.29
CA SER A 38 26.33 18.58 2.22
C SER A 38 25.14 19.23 1.53
N ARG A 39 25.36 20.14 0.58
CA ARG A 39 24.29 20.78 -0.19
C ARG A 39 23.57 19.77 -1.08
N GLU A 40 24.31 18.88 -1.72
CA GLU A 40 23.75 17.85 -2.60
C GLU A 40 22.90 16.85 -1.81
N LEU A 41 23.40 16.38 -0.66
CA LEU A 41 22.65 15.50 0.23
C LEU A 41 21.36 16.16 0.74
N LEU A 42 21.39 17.46 1.07
CA LEU A 42 20.19 18.21 1.47
C LEU A 42 19.20 18.42 0.32
N SER A 43 19.69 18.60 -0.91
CA SER A 43 18.84 18.76 -2.09
C SER A 43 18.04 17.50 -2.46
N GLN A 44 18.49 16.32 -1.99
CA GLN A 44 17.79 15.04 -2.19
C GLN A 44 16.61 14.79 -1.24
N TRP A 45 16.21 15.78 -0.43
CA TRP A 45 15.06 15.64 0.48
C TRP A 45 13.78 15.06 -0.17
N PRO A 46 13.43 15.32 -1.45
CA PRO A 46 12.25 14.71 -2.08
C PRO A 46 12.37 13.20 -2.22
N SER A 47 13.59 12.70 -2.45
CA SER A 47 13.89 11.27 -2.54
C SER A 47 13.72 10.60 -1.19
N TYR A 48 14.23 11.20 -0.11
CA TYR A 48 14.06 10.67 1.25
C TYR A 48 12.59 10.63 1.67
N LEU A 49 11.84 11.70 1.36
CA LEU A 49 10.42 11.78 1.66
C LEU A 49 9.62 10.73 0.89
N SER A 50 9.82 10.64 -0.42
CA SER A 50 9.13 9.67 -1.28
C SER A 50 9.45 8.24 -0.88
N PHE A 51 10.73 7.95 -0.58
CA PHE A 51 11.19 6.68 -0.03
C PHE A 51 10.46 6.33 1.27
N LEU A 52 10.48 7.23 2.27
CA LEU A 52 9.92 6.94 3.59
C LEU A 52 8.40 6.70 3.54
N ILE A 53 7.68 7.53 2.77
CA ILE A 53 6.24 7.38 2.58
C ILE A 53 5.94 6.04 1.88
N SER A 54 6.68 5.72 0.81
CA SER A 54 6.46 4.47 0.05
C SER A 54 6.80 3.23 0.86
N PHE A 55 7.89 3.27 1.63
CA PHE A 55 8.30 2.20 2.55
C PHE A 55 7.19 1.93 3.57
N ALA A 56 6.68 2.99 4.20
CA ALA A 56 5.57 2.87 5.14
C ALA A 56 4.34 2.24 4.47
N PHE A 57 3.97 2.70 3.27
CA PHE A 57 2.84 2.14 2.53
C PHE A 57 3.00 0.65 2.24
N ILE A 58 4.11 0.22 1.65
CA ILE A 58 4.31 -1.19 1.31
C ILE A 58 4.33 -2.05 2.59
N GLY A 59 4.98 -1.57 3.66
CA GLY A 59 4.96 -2.26 4.96
C GLY A 59 3.55 -2.39 5.54
N ILE A 60 2.71 -1.36 5.43
CA ILE A 60 1.32 -1.40 5.87
C ILE A 60 0.46 -2.31 4.98
N MET A 61 0.72 -2.35 3.67
CA MET A 61 0.08 -3.30 2.76
C MET A 61 0.43 -4.73 3.16
N TRP A 62 1.69 -5.00 3.47
CA TRP A 62 2.14 -6.31 3.96
C TRP A 62 1.43 -6.70 5.27
N ILE A 63 1.37 -5.79 6.25
CA ILE A 63 0.61 -6.01 7.51
C ILE A 63 -0.85 -6.35 7.21
N ASN A 64 -1.49 -5.59 6.30
CA ASN A 64 -2.89 -5.81 5.94
C ASN A 64 -3.11 -7.11 5.17
N HIS A 65 -2.19 -7.48 4.27
CA HIS A 65 -2.19 -8.76 3.57
C HIS A 65 -2.08 -9.91 4.56
N HIS A 66 -1.10 -9.88 5.47
CA HIS A 66 -0.94 -10.89 6.50
C HIS A 66 -2.21 -11.02 7.36
N ARG A 67 -2.75 -9.90 7.87
CA ARG A 67 -4.02 -9.89 8.63
C ARG A 67 -5.21 -10.41 7.82
N LEU A 68 -5.25 -10.20 6.52
CA LEU A 68 -6.32 -10.69 5.66
C LEU A 68 -6.23 -12.22 5.58
N PHE A 69 -5.04 -12.75 5.31
CA PHE A 69 -4.81 -14.19 5.15
C PHE A 69 -4.95 -14.98 6.45
N THR A 70 -4.79 -14.38 7.64
CA THR A 70 -5.14 -15.07 8.90
C THR A 70 -6.62 -15.46 9.01
N HIS A 71 -7.52 -14.82 8.25
CA HIS A 71 -8.95 -15.13 8.23
C HIS A 71 -9.33 -16.14 7.13
N ILE A 72 -8.43 -16.40 6.18
CA ILE A 72 -8.68 -17.29 5.02
C ILE A 72 -8.10 -18.67 5.33
N ALA A 73 -8.95 -19.70 5.30
CA ALA A 73 -8.54 -21.09 5.54
C ALA A 73 -8.31 -21.89 4.24
N ARG A 74 -8.94 -21.48 3.14
CA ARG A 74 -8.89 -22.18 1.85
C ARG A 74 -8.61 -21.19 0.72
N ALA A 75 -7.90 -21.65 -0.31
CA ALA A 75 -7.66 -20.88 -1.52
C ALA A 75 -8.24 -21.59 -2.73
N ASP A 76 -8.76 -20.82 -3.68
CA ASP A 76 -9.14 -21.27 -5.01
C ASP A 76 -8.37 -20.48 -6.08
N ASP A 77 -8.49 -20.88 -7.34
CA ASP A 77 -7.74 -20.27 -8.45
C ASP A 77 -8.03 -18.77 -8.60
N VAL A 78 -9.26 -18.33 -8.31
CA VAL A 78 -9.63 -16.92 -8.41
C VAL A 78 -8.97 -16.10 -7.31
N LEU A 79 -8.91 -16.63 -6.07
CA LEU A 79 -8.17 -15.99 -4.98
C LEU A 79 -6.69 -15.88 -5.33
N LEU A 80 -6.10 -16.91 -5.95
CA LEU A 80 -4.70 -16.89 -6.42
C LEU A 80 -4.48 -15.78 -7.46
N ILE A 81 -5.36 -15.66 -8.44
CA ILE A 81 -5.28 -14.61 -9.47
C ILE A 81 -5.41 -13.22 -8.85
N LEU A 82 -6.35 -13.02 -7.91
CA LEU A 82 -6.51 -11.75 -7.19
C LEU A 82 -5.28 -11.42 -6.33
N ASN A 83 -4.67 -12.43 -5.71
CA ASN A 83 -3.41 -12.26 -4.98
C ASN A 83 -2.27 -11.87 -5.94
N LEU A 84 -2.13 -12.51 -7.10
CA LEU A 84 -1.14 -12.12 -8.11
C LEU A 84 -1.36 -10.69 -8.62
N LEU A 85 -2.61 -10.29 -8.83
CA LEU A 85 -2.95 -8.94 -9.24
C LEU A 85 -2.58 -7.91 -8.16
N LEU A 86 -2.77 -8.26 -6.88
CA LEU A 86 -2.34 -7.42 -5.76
C LEU A 86 -0.81 -7.28 -5.74
N LEU A 87 -0.09 -8.39 -5.88
CA LEU A 87 1.37 -8.42 -5.91
C LEU A 87 1.93 -7.63 -7.11
N LEU A 88 1.25 -7.67 -8.28
CA LEU A 88 1.58 -6.83 -9.42
C LEU A 88 1.52 -5.34 -9.05
N GLY A 89 0.47 -4.91 -8.34
CA GLY A 89 0.38 -3.54 -7.84
C GLY A 89 1.54 -3.17 -6.92
N VAL A 90 1.90 -4.07 -6.00
CA VAL A 90 2.99 -3.87 -5.03
C VAL A 90 4.34 -3.71 -5.72
N ILE A 91 4.68 -4.57 -6.70
CA ILE A 91 5.99 -4.49 -7.38
C ILE A 91 6.11 -3.26 -8.28
N VAL A 92 5.00 -2.64 -8.67
CA VAL A 92 5.01 -1.40 -9.47
C VAL A 92 5.34 -0.19 -8.60
N VAL A 93 5.05 -0.20 -7.30
CA VAL A 93 5.21 0.95 -6.38
C VAL A 93 6.57 1.67 -6.48
N PRO A 94 7.73 0.98 -6.57
CA PRO A 94 9.02 1.67 -6.67
C PRO A 94 9.13 2.63 -7.86
N PHE A 95 8.46 2.34 -8.99
CA PHE A 95 8.52 3.20 -10.17
C PHE A 95 7.83 4.57 -9.95
N PRO A 96 6.54 4.65 -9.55
CA PRO A 96 5.93 5.92 -9.18
C PRO A 96 6.64 6.66 -8.05
N THR A 97 7.25 5.94 -7.09
CA THR A 97 8.07 6.55 -6.04
C THR A 97 9.28 7.29 -6.63
N ALA A 98 9.99 6.68 -7.58
CA ALA A 98 11.11 7.31 -8.27
C ALA A 98 10.68 8.54 -9.10
N VAL A 99 9.54 8.44 -9.79
CA VAL A 99 8.98 9.56 -10.56
C VAL A 99 8.60 10.72 -9.63
N LEU A 100 7.98 10.43 -8.48
CA LEU A 100 7.66 11.44 -7.48
C LEU A 100 8.93 12.08 -6.89
N ALA A 101 9.93 11.27 -6.55
CA ALA A 101 11.20 11.74 -5.98
C ALA A 101 11.94 12.73 -6.90
N THR A 102 11.81 12.57 -8.22
CA THR A 102 12.50 13.40 -9.22
C THR A 102 11.72 14.64 -9.66
N HIS A 103 10.39 14.66 -9.49
CA HIS A 103 9.54 15.74 -9.99
C HIS A 103 8.83 16.53 -8.88
N LEU A 104 8.97 16.15 -7.61
CA LEU A 104 8.36 16.88 -6.50
C LEU A 104 8.99 18.27 -6.33
N GLY A 105 8.16 19.31 -6.43
CA GLY A 105 8.62 20.71 -6.44
C GLY A 105 8.88 21.28 -7.82
N GLU A 106 8.84 20.44 -8.86
CA GLU A 106 9.04 20.84 -10.27
C GLU A 106 7.70 21.14 -10.98
N THR A 107 7.79 21.63 -12.22
CA THR A 107 6.63 21.99 -13.06
C THR A 107 5.68 20.79 -13.29
N ASP A 108 6.24 19.59 -13.46
CA ASP A 108 5.49 18.36 -13.78
C ASP A 108 5.09 17.53 -12.54
N GLN A 109 5.25 18.07 -11.33
CA GLN A 109 4.94 17.36 -10.07
C GLN A 109 3.52 16.78 -10.02
N ARG A 110 2.56 17.42 -10.72
CA ARG A 110 1.17 16.96 -10.77
C ARG A 110 1.05 15.60 -11.45
N ALA A 111 1.73 15.39 -12.57
CA ALA A 111 1.69 14.11 -13.27
C ALA A 111 2.30 13.00 -12.40
N ALA A 112 3.39 13.31 -11.70
CA ALA A 112 4.04 12.39 -10.76
C ALA A 112 3.10 12.00 -9.60
N LEU A 113 2.40 12.96 -8.99
CA LEU A 113 1.42 12.71 -7.93
C LEU A 113 0.21 11.91 -8.41
N ILE A 114 -0.27 12.17 -9.64
CA ILE A 114 -1.36 11.40 -10.23
C ILE A 114 -0.94 9.94 -10.42
N LEU A 115 0.23 9.69 -11.01
CA LEU A 115 0.78 8.34 -11.18
C LEU A 115 0.95 7.63 -9.84
N TYR A 116 1.53 8.33 -8.86
CA TYR A 116 1.74 7.83 -7.51
C TYR A 116 0.41 7.42 -6.85
N ASN A 117 -0.55 8.34 -6.76
CA ASN A 117 -1.83 8.07 -6.12
C ASN A 117 -2.70 7.07 -6.90
N ALA A 118 -2.65 7.07 -8.24
CA ALA A 118 -3.39 6.10 -9.06
C ALA A 118 -2.92 4.67 -8.79
N THR A 119 -1.63 4.47 -8.53
CA THR A 119 -1.07 3.16 -8.13
C THR A 119 -1.68 2.69 -6.81
N TYR A 120 -1.81 3.58 -5.82
CA TYR A 120 -2.45 3.24 -4.54
C TYR A 120 -3.96 3.04 -4.65
N VAL A 121 -4.66 3.78 -5.52
CA VAL A 121 -6.07 3.54 -5.85
C VAL A 121 -6.23 2.14 -6.43
N PHE A 122 -5.40 1.76 -7.40
CA PHE A 122 -5.42 0.42 -7.99
C PHE A 122 -5.23 -0.66 -6.91
N ILE A 123 -4.19 -0.54 -6.08
CA ILE A 123 -3.92 -1.49 -5.00
C ILE A 123 -5.09 -1.58 -4.01
N ALA A 124 -5.66 -0.44 -3.61
CA ALA A 124 -6.80 -0.41 -2.69
C ALA A 124 -8.05 -1.09 -3.28
N VAL A 125 -8.31 -0.89 -4.58
CA VAL A 125 -9.39 -1.58 -5.29
C VAL A 125 -9.15 -3.08 -5.31
N VAL A 126 -7.93 -3.53 -5.63
CA VAL A 126 -7.60 -4.96 -5.66
C VAL A 126 -7.70 -5.60 -4.28
N PHE A 127 -7.23 -4.94 -3.21
CA PHE A 127 -7.44 -5.38 -1.83
C PHE A 127 -8.93 -5.54 -1.50
N ASN A 128 -9.75 -4.56 -1.90
CA ASN A 128 -11.19 -4.62 -1.69
C ASN A 128 -11.84 -5.79 -2.43
N LEU A 129 -11.45 -6.03 -3.68
CA LEU A 129 -11.93 -7.15 -4.49
C LEU A 129 -11.52 -8.50 -3.89
N LEU A 130 -10.25 -8.66 -3.51
CA LEU A 130 -9.72 -9.86 -2.87
C LEU A 130 -10.51 -10.19 -1.60
N TRP A 131 -10.71 -9.20 -0.72
CA TRP A 131 -11.48 -9.41 0.50
C TRP A 131 -12.96 -9.71 0.25
N ARG A 132 -13.63 -8.97 -0.64
CA ARG A 132 -15.04 -9.23 -0.99
C ARG A 132 -15.23 -10.61 -1.59
N TYR A 133 -14.26 -11.07 -2.38
CA TYR A 133 -14.26 -12.42 -2.94
C TYR A 133 -14.11 -13.46 -1.82
N ALA A 134 -13.09 -13.33 -0.97
CA ALA A 134 -12.80 -14.26 0.12
C ALA A 134 -13.93 -14.34 1.15
N SER A 135 -14.52 -13.20 1.52
CA SER A 135 -15.61 -13.08 2.50
C SER A 135 -17.00 -13.42 1.95
N SER A 136 -17.10 -13.76 0.65
CA SER A 136 -18.38 -14.15 0.07
C SER A 136 -18.89 -15.45 0.69
N ALA A 137 -20.08 -15.40 1.30
CA ALA A 137 -20.71 -16.56 1.95
C ALA A 137 -20.85 -17.79 1.04
N LYS A 138 -20.88 -17.59 -0.29
CA LYS A 138 -20.98 -18.66 -1.28
C LYS A 138 -19.68 -19.48 -1.43
N ARG A 139 -18.52 -18.90 -1.12
CA ARG A 139 -17.20 -19.48 -1.43
C ARG A 139 -16.62 -20.31 -0.29
N ARG A 140 -17.04 -20.05 0.96
CA ARG A 140 -16.59 -20.77 2.16
C ARG A 140 -15.05 -20.85 2.29
N LEU A 141 -14.37 -19.75 1.94
CA LEU A 141 -12.90 -19.64 2.01
C LEU A 141 -12.39 -19.20 3.38
N LEU A 142 -13.23 -18.48 4.15
CA LEU A 142 -12.89 -18.06 5.50
C LEU A 142 -12.82 -19.25 6.47
N ALA A 143 -12.02 -19.10 7.53
CA ALA A 143 -12.00 -20.07 8.62
C ALA A 143 -13.37 -20.11 9.35
N ASN A 144 -13.73 -21.28 9.88
CA ASN A 144 -15.07 -21.53 10.46
C ASN A 144 -15.32 -20.74 11.76
N ASP A 145 -14.25 -20.26 12.40
CA ASP A 145 -14.24 -19.54 13.67
C ASP A 145 -14.20 -18.02 13.51
N VAL A 146 -14.25 -17.50 12.27
CA VAL A 146 -14.23 -16.07 12.03
C VAL A 146 -15.56 -15.42 12.44
N ASP A 147 -15.48 -14.51 13.40
CA ASP A 147 -16.62 -13.71 13.84
C ASP A 147 -17.17 -12.80 12.73
N SER A 148 -18.48 -12.86 12.52
CA SER A 148 -19.20 -12.08 11.51
C SER A 148 -19.06 -10.56 11.69
N ALA A 149 -18.96 -10.07 12.94
CA ALA A 149 -18.77 -8.65 13.20
C ALA A 149 -17.37 -8.18 12.79
N SER A 150 -16.37 -9.04 12.96
CA SER A 150 -15.00 -8.82 12.47
C SER A 150 -14.96 -8.77 10.94
N VAL A 151 -15.67 -9.67 10.24
CA VAL A 151 -15.79 -9.65 8.77
C VAL A 151 -16.41 -8.34 8.27
N GLN A 152 -17.51 -7.89 8.88
CA GLN A 152 -18.17 -6.64 8.48
C GLN A 152 -17.27 -5.43 8.72
N ARG A 153 -16.49 -5.42 9.82
CA ARG A 153 -15.58 -4.32 10.14
C ARG A 153 -14.46 -4.20 9.10
N ILE A 154 -13.81 -5.32 8.77
CA ILE A 154 -12.77 -5.36 7.73
C ILE A 154 -13.37 -4.93 6.38
N SER A 155 -14.57 -5.44 6.04
CA SER A 155 -15.28 -5.07 4.81
C SER A 155 -15.52 -3.57 4.71
N ARG A 156 -15.96 -2.93 5.80
CA ARG A 156 -16.20 -1.49 5.84
C ARG A 156 -14.90 -0.71 5.71
N GLN A 157 -13.85 -1.11 6.43
CA GLN A 157 -12.54 -0.46 6.36
C GLN A 157 -11.95 -0.51 4.95
N TYR A 158 -11.97 -1.68 4.31
CA TYR A 158 -11.46 -1.81 2.94
C TYR A 158 -12.35 -1.15 1.89
N MET A 159 -13.65 -0.96 2.14
CA MET A 159 -14.50 -0.18 1.24
C MET A 159 -14.18 1.31 1.29
N LEU A 160 -13.76 1.81 2.46
CA LEU A 160 -13.33 3.20 2.62
C LEU A 160 -11.97 3.47 1.97
N GLY A 161 -11.08 2.47 1.89
CA GLY A 161 -9.75 2.58 1.29
C GLY A 161 -9.75 3.23 -0.11
N PRO A 162 -10.39 2.61 -1.13
CA PRO A 162 -10.45 3.18 -2.47
C PRO A 162 -11.00 4.60 -2.51
N VAL A 163 -12.03 4.91 -1.70
CA VAL A 163 -12.61 6.25 -1.63
C VAL A 163 -11.58 7.27 -1.13
N PHE A 164 -10.88 6.96 -0.04
CA PHE A 164 -9.87 7.85 0.51
C PHE A 164 -8.67 8.04 -0.42
N TYR A 165 -8.21 6.98 -1.09
CA TYR A 165 -7.14 7.11 -2.08
C TYR A 165 -7.59 7.87 -3.34
N LEU A 166 -8.86 7.76 -3.73
CA LEU A 166 -9.43 8.60 -4.80
C LEU A 166 -9.47 10.08 -4.39
N VAL A 167 -9.71 10.38 -3.11
CA VAL A 167 -9.60 11.75 -2.59
C VAL A 167 -8.14 12.22 -2.64
N CYS A 168 -7.16 11.41 -2.23
CA CYS A 168 -5.74 11.76 -2.38
C CYS A 168 -5.35 12.03 -3.84
N LEU A 169 -5.86 11.20 -4.76
CA LEU A 169 -5.70 11.39 -6.19
C LEU A 169 -6.29 12.75 -6.59
N GLY A 170 -7.55 13.04 -6.26
CA GLY A 170 -8.20 14.33 -6.52
C GLY A 170 -7.46 15.54 -5.94
N LEU A 171 -6.88 15.40 -4.76
CA LEU A 171 -6.05 16.45 -4.14
C LEU A 171 -4.76 16.73 -4.91
N SER A 172 -4.28 15.80 -5.75
CA SER A 172 -3.10 16.00 -6.59
C SER A 172 -3.25 17.18 -7.55
N TRP A 173 -4.48 17.54 -7.94
CA TRP A 173 -4.73 18.72 -8.77
C TRP A 173 -4.70 20.02 -7.97
N LEU A 174 -4.99 19.98 -6.68
CA LEU A 174 -5.19 21.14 -5.82
C LEU A 174 -3.94 21.52 -5.02
N SER A 175 -3.29 20.54 -4.39
CA SER A 175 -2.15 20.79 -3.49
C SER A 175 -1.33 19.52 -3.28
N ALA A 176 -0.05 19.56 -3.70
CA ALA A 176 0.91 18.48 -3.49
C ALA A 176 1.11 18.15 -2.00
N PRO A 177 1.36 19.14 -1.10
CA PRO A 177 1.46 18.87 0.34
C PRO A 177 0.20 18.24 0.92
N ALA A 178 -1.00 18.68 0.50
CA ALA A 178 -2.25 18.12 1.01
C ALA A 178 -2.43 16.67 0.58
N SER A 179 -2.16 16.35 -0.70
CA SER A 179 -2.23 14.99 -1.23
C SER A 179 -1.27 14.05 -0.51
N LEU A 180 0.00 14.44 -0.33
CA LEU A 180 1.01 13.62 0.35
C LEU A 180 0.73 13.46 1.84
N THR A 181 0.29 14.53 2.52
CA THR A 181 -0.05 14.49 3.95
C THR A 181 -1.23 13.56 4.19
N LEU A 182 -2.29 13.68 3.40
CA LEU A 182 -3.46 12.80 3.54
C LEU A 182 -3.08 11.35 3.21
N SER A 183 -2.27 11.12 2.18
CA SER A 183 -1.77 9.80 1.82
C SER A 183 -1.02 9.17 3.00
N PHE A 184 -0.05 9.88 3.57
CA PHE A 184 0.70 9.38 4.72
C PHE A 184 -0.20 9.15 5.96
N ALA A 185 -1.13 10.06 6.24
CA ALA A 185 -2.09 9.90 7.33
C ALA A 185 -2.99 8.66 7.15
N LEU A 186 -3.42 8.38 5.91
CA LEU A 186 -4.16 7.17 5.59
C LEU A 186 -3.31 5.93 5.75
N ALA A 187 -2.04 5.95 5.34
CA ALA A 187 -1.11 4.86 5.60
C ALA A 187 -1.11 4.51 7.09
N CYS A 188 -0.86 5.50 7.94
CA CYS A 188 -0.88 5.35 9.40
C CYS A 188 -2.24 4.85 9.93
N PHE A 189 -3.35 5.35 9.41
CA PHE A 189 -4.69 4.90 9.78
C PHE A 189 -4.92 3.41 9.43
N PHE A 190 -4.49 2.96 8.24
CA PHE A 190 -4.61 1.57 7.81
C PHE A 190 -3.59 0.63 8.46
N ALA A 191 -2.54 1.16 9.10
CA ALA A 191 -1.65 0.37 9.95
C ALA A 191 -2.35 -0.10 11.23
N LEU A 192 -3.24 0.72 11.77
CA LEU A 192 -3.91 0.45 13.04
C LEU A 192 -4.84 -0.77 12.92
N PRO A 193 -4.79 -1.70 13.89
CA PRO A 193 -5.71 -2.82 13.91
C PRO A 193 -7.17 -2.36 13.95
N PRO A 194 -8.11 -3.06 13.28
CA PRO A 194 -9.54 -2.71 13.30
C PRO A 194 -10.16 -2.67 14.71
N HIS A 195 -9.56 -3.34 15.70
CA HIS A 195 -10.02 -3.32 17.09
C HIS A 195 -9.66 -2.04 17.85
N VAL A 196 -8.56 -1.38 17.51
CA VAL A 196 -8.10 -0.14 18.17
C VAL A 196 -8.98 1.06 17.77
N VAL A 197 -9.43 1.12 16.52
CA VAL A 197 -10.27 2.21 15.99
C VAL A 197 -11.67 2.24 16.66
N ALA A 198 -12.14 1.11 17.20
CA ALA A 198 -13.45 1.00 17.86
C ALA A 198 -13.42 1.26 19.38
N SER A 199 -12.23 1.31 20.00
CA SER A 199 -12.10 1.46 21.46
C SER A 199 -12.45 2.86 22.00
N LYS A 200 -12.65 3.86 21.15
CA LYS A 200 -13.01 5.23 21.57
C LYS A 200 -14.52 5.50 21.62
N ARG A 201 -15.36 4.47 21.53
CA ARG A 201 -16.79 4.56 21.87
C ARG A 201 -17.11 3.64 23.05
N LYS A 202 -16.69 4.06 24.23
CA LYS A 202 -17.33 3.72 25.51
C LYS A 202 -17.47 5.00 26.30
#